data_AF-A0A0B2UE72-F1
#
_entry.id   AF-A0A0B2UE72-F1
#
_cell.length_a   1.000
_cell.length_b   1.000
_cell.length_c   1.000
_cell.angle_alpha   90.00
_cell.angle_beta   90.00
_cell.angle_gamma   90.00
#
_symmetry.space_group_name_H-M   'P 1'
#
loop_
_entity.id
_entity.type
_entity.pdbx_description
1 polymer ?
#
loop_
_entity_poly.entity_id
_entity_poly.type
_entity_poly.pdbx_seq_one_letter_code
_entity_poly.pdbx_strand_id
1 'polypeptide(L)'
;MIRLEKQPVYGKIYQIRYSNRAALDMFRDTVVIQTYGKKLDGSIICTNETDLLQILKGLMYEKRDILLLSPSTLAITNDVYKMFRRLNSVGISLFMLTLQEKPVWYADLVASI
;
A
#
# COMPACT_ATOMS: atom_id res chain seq x y z
N MET A 1 33.74 15.38 -4.88
CA MET A 1 32.86 15.09 -6.03
C MET A 1 31.89 14.01 -5.57
N ILE A 2 30.66 14.37 -5.21
CA ILE A 2 29.68 13.39 -4.71
C ILE A 2 29.19 12.63 -5.94
N ARG A 3 29.61 11.36 -6.10
CA ARG A 3 28.98 10.48 -7.07
C ARG A 3 27.62 10.09 -6.51
N LEU A 4 26.54 10.62 -7.11
CA LEU A 4 25.19 10.10 -6.92
C LEU A 4 25.10 8.78 -7.69
N GLU A 5 25.73 7.73 -7.16
CA GLU A 5 25.63 6.40 -7.74
C GLU A 5 24.21 5.86 -7.49
N LYS A 6 23.46 5.70 -8.59
CA LYS A 6 22.05 5.29 -8.72
C LYS A 6 21.03 6.43 -8.56
N GLN A 7 20.15 6.53 -9.56
CA GLN A 7 18.91 7.30 -9.41
C GLN A 7 18.13 6.73 -8.21
N PRO A 8 17.63 7.57 -7.30
CA PRO A 8 16.81 7.10 -6.20
C PRO A 8 15.55 6.41 -6.75
N VAL A 9 15.36 5.14 -6.42
CA VAL A 9 14.15 4.40 -6.74
C VAL A 9 13.11 4.78 -5.68
N TYR A 10 12.19 5.66 -6.06
CA TYR A 10 11.05 6.03 -5.22
C TYR A 10 9.90 5.07 -5.46
N GLY A 11 9.29 4.59 -4.38
CA GLY A 11 8.02 3.89 -4.44
C GLY A 11 6.88 4.82 -4.86
N LYS A 12 5.74 4.24 -5.21
CA LYS A 12 4.52 4.98 -5.58
C LYS A 12 3.30 4.39 -4.90
N ILE A 13 2.26 5.21 -4.80
CA ILE A 13 0.92 4.81 -4.36
C ILE A 13 0.08 4.54 -5.60
N TYR A 14 -0.26 3.27 -5.82
CA TYR A 14 -1.11 2.83 -6.92
C TYR A 14 -2.51 2.55 -6.38
N GLN A 15 -3.52 3.19 -6.96
CA GLN A 15 -4.89 2.74 -6.83
C GLN A 15 -5.18 1.75 -7.95
N ILE A 16 -5.55 0.54 -7.57
CA ILE A 16 -5.82 -0.55 -8.51
C ILE A 16 -7.26 -0.99 -8.29
N ARG A 17 -8.10 -0.72 -9.29
CA ARG A 17 -9.45 -1.28 -9.31
C ARG A 17 -9.33 -2.75 -9.69
N TYR A 18 -9.96 -3.63 -8.92
CA TYR A 18 -9.98 -5.06 -9.22
C TYR A 18 -11.40 -5.58 -9.30
N SER A 19 -11.63 -6.49 -10.25
CA SER A 19 -12.93 -7.15 -10.44
C SER A 19 -12.94 -8.60 -9.94
N ASN A 20 -11.77 -9.22 -9.82
CA ASN A 20 -11.60 -10.62 -9.48
C ASN A 20 -10.54 -10.81 -8.38
N ARG A 21 -10.79 -11.73 -7.44
CA ARG A 21 -9.81 -12.14 -6.42
C ARG A 21 -8.56 -12.79 -7.02
N ALA A 22 -8.62 -13.35 -8.23
CA ALA A 22 -7.44 -13.85 -8.93
C ALA A 22 -6.36 -12.78 -9.17
N ALA A 23 -6.73 -11.49 -9.15
CA ALA A 23 -5.79 -10.38 -9.21
C ALA A 23 -4.77 -10.37 -8.05
N LEU A 24 -5.10 -10.99 -6.91
CA LEU A 24 -4.21 -11.09 -5.76
C LEU A 24 -2.95 -11.93 -6.07
N ASP A 25 -3.03 -12.87 -7.01
CA ASP A 25 -1.88 -13.69 -7.42
C ASP A 25 -0.75 -12.86 -8.05
N MET A 26 -1.05 -11.66 -8.55
CA MET A 26 -0.03 -10.76 -9.10
C MET A 26 0.81 -10.07 -8.02
N PHE A 27 0.40 -10.16 -6.75
CA PHE A 27 1.02 -9.45 -5.62
C PHE A 27 1.68 -10.40 -4.61
N ARG A 28 2.11 -11.60 -5.04
CA ARG A 28 2.69 -12.64 -4.16
C ARG A 28 3.88 -12.19 -3.33
N ASP A 29 4.70 -11.28 -3.85
CA ASP A 29 5.89 -10.77 -3.16
C ASP A 29 5.61 -9.53 -2.28
N THR A 30 4.35 -9.12 -2.15
CA THR A 30 3.96 -8.00 -1.29
C THR A 30 3.57 -8.43 0.12
N VAL A 31 3.68 -7.51 1.08
CA VAL A 31 3.06 -7.66 2.39
C VAL A 31 1.59 -7.26 2.28
N VAL A 32 0.69 -8.20 2.56
CA VAL A 32 -0.75 -7.98 2.42
C VAL A 32 -1.35 -7.50 3.75
N ILE A 33 -1.88 -6.29 3.73
CA ILE A 33 -2.67 -5.72 4.82
C ILE A 33 -4.13 -5.69 4.39
N GLN A 34 -4.99 -6.34 5.17
CA GLN A 34 -6.41 -6.48 4.88
C GLN A 34 -7.24 -5.71 5.90
N THR A 35 -8.10 -4.81 5.43
CA THR A 35 -8.88 -3.92 6.30
C THR A 35 -10.31 -4.38 6.53
N TYR A 36 -10.76 -5.39 5.78
CA TYR A 36 -12.12 -5.91 5.84
C TYR A 36 -12.23 -7.33 5.27
N GLY A 37 -13.21 -8.10 5.73
CA GLY A 37 -13.58 -9.41 5.18
C GLY A 37 -12.90 -10.60 5.87
N LYS A 38 -13.04 -11.80 5.27
CA LYS A 38 -12.41 -13.03 5.78
C LYS A 38 -10.90 -12.94 5.60
N LYS A 39 -10.14 -13.20 6.68
CA LYS A 39 -8.67 -13.21 6.68
C LYS A 39 -8.13 -14.11 5.57
N LEU A 40 -7.23 -13.55 4.75
CA LEU A 40 -6.43 -14.33 3.82
C LEU A 40 -5.20 -14.91 4.53
N ASP A 41 -4.78 -16.10 4.13
CA ASP A 41 -3.56 -16.70 4.69
C ASP A 41 -2.35 -15.80 4.42
N GLY A 42 -1.54 -15.59 5.46
CA GLY A 42 -0.39 -14.68 5.40
C GLY A 42 -0.72 -13.18 5.43
N SER A 43 -2.00 -12.78 5.49
CA SER A 43 -2.37 -11.37 5.60
C SER A 43 -2.36 -10.85 7.05
N ILE A 44 -2.04 -9.57 7.19
CA ILE A 44 -2.17 -8.80 8.43
C ILE A 44 -3.56 -8.16 8.43
N ILE A 45 -4.38 -8.44 9.44
CA ILE A 45 -5.67 -7.77 9.61
C ILE A 45 -5.45 -6.42 10.28
N CYS A 46 -6.05 -5.37 9.73
CA CYS A 46 -5.97 -4.03 10.30
C CYS A 46 -7.28 -3.27 10.12
N THR A 47 -8.06 -3.09 11.18
CA THR A 47 -9.40 -2.48 11.10
C THR A 47 -9.47 -1.04 11.62
N ASN A 48 -8.36 -0.46 12.04
CA ASN A 48 -8.31 0.94 12.46
C ASN A 48 -7.00 1.63 12.03
N GLU A 49 -7.01 2.95 12.12
CA GLU A 49 -5.92 3.83 11.68
C GLU A 49 -4.65 3.70 12.54
N THR A 50 -4.80 3.63 13.87
CA THR A 50 -3.68 3.59 14.81
C THR A 50 -2.83 2.34 14.58
N ASP A 51 -3.49 1.19 14.44
CA ASP A 51 -2.84 -0.08 14.17
C ASP A 51 -2.17 -0.06 12.79
N LEU A 52 -2.82 0.54 11.78
CA LEU A 52 -2.25 0.69 10.46
C LEU A 52 -0.93 1.46 10.52
N LEU A 53 -0.89 2.58 11.24
CA LEU A 53 0.34 3.36 11.42
C LEU A 53 1.45 2.55 12.09
N GLN A 54 1.13 1.73 13.09
CA GLN A 54 2.13 0.89 13.76
C GLN A 54 2.66 -0.20 12.82
N ILE A 55 1.78 -0.88 12.09
CA ILE A 55 2.15 -1.89 11.10
C ILE A 55 3.06 -1.27 10.04
N LEU A 56 2.66 -0.17 9.43
CA LEU A 56 3.43 0.51 8.39
C LEU A 56 4.83 0.95 8.89
N LYS A 57 4.94 1.39 10.14
CA LYS A 57 6.25 1.71 10.76
C LYS A 57 7.13 0.48 10.89
N GLY A 58 6.57 -0.67 11.27
CA GLY A 58 7.31 -1.93 11.34
C GLY A 58 7.84 -2.37 9.96
N LEU A 59 7.02 -2.21 8.92
CA LEU A 59 7.35 -2.63 7.55
C LEU A 59 8.42 -1.78 6.86
N MET A 60 8.73 -0.58 7.39
CA MET A 60 9.78 0.28 6.82
C MET A 60 11.14 -0.41 6.66
N TYR A 61 11.44 -1.39 7.53
CA TYR A 61 12.73 -2.09 7.53
C TYR A 61 12.76 -3.32 6.61
N GLU A 62 11.59 -3.84 6.21
CA GLU A 62 11.50 -5.05 5.38
C GLU A 62 11.79 -4.77 3.90
N LYS A 63 11.65 -3.52 3.45
CA LYS A 63 11.85 -3.09 2.04
C LYS A 63 11.04 -3.91 1.02
N ARG A 64 9.86 -4.37 1.43
CA ARG A 64 8.90 -5.06 0.58
C ARG A 64 7.75 -4.12 0.25
N ASP A 65 7.24 -4.23 -0.97
CA ASP A 65 6.03 -3.53 -1.37
C ASP A 65 4.82 -4.01 -0.55
N ILE A 66 3.85 -3.12 -0.40
CA ILE A 66 2.70 -3.31 0.48
C ILE A 66 1.43 -3.33 -0.36
N LEU A 67 0.60 -4.34 -0.14
CA LEU A 67 -0.74 -4.42 -0.69
C LEU A 67 -1.77 -4.10 0.40
N LEU A 68 -2.50 -3.00 0.24
CA LEU A 68 -3.65 -2.63 1.06
C LEU A 68 -4.94 -3.08 0.38
N LEU A 69 -5.62 -4.06 0.97
CA LEU A 69 -6.90 -4.56 0.47
C LEU A 69 -8.07 -3.82 1.09
N SER A 70 -8.88 -3.22 0.21
CA SER A 70 -10.12 -2.50 0.54
C SER A 70 -9.93 -1.33 1.52
N PRO A 71 -8.91 -0.45 1.34
CA PRO A 71 -8.66 0.65 2.27
C PRO A 71 -9.81 1.66 2.36
N SER A 72 -10.82 1.58 1.49
CA SER A 72 -12.06 2.35 1.57
C SER A 72 -12.81 2.22 2.91
N THR A 73 -12.53 1.17 3.69
CA THR A 73 -13.08 0.99 5.04
C THR A 73 -12.28 1.72 6.13
N LEU A 74 -11.12 2.28 5.78
CA LEU A 74 -10.29 3.08 6.67
C LEU A 74 -10.26 4.55 6.21
N ALA A 75 -10.43 5.47 7.16
CA ALA A 75 -10.16 6.87 6.89
C ALA A 75 -8.66 7.08 6.75
N ILE A 76 -8.19 7.42 5.55
CA ILE A 76 -6.79 7.80 5.33
C ILE A 76 -6.60 9.23 5.77
N THR A 77 -6.07 9.40 6.98
CA THR A 77 -5.74 10.71 7.55
C THR A 77 -4.43 11.24 6.99
N ASN A 78 -4.12 12.50 7.33
CA ASN A 78 -2.84 13.12 6.99
C ASN A 78 -1.63 12.35 7.54
N ASP A 79 -1.76 11.69 8.70
CA ASP A 79 -0.62 10.99 9.30
C ASP A 79 -0.38 9.63 8.63
N VAL A 80 -1.44 8.92 8.25
CA VAL A 80 -1.33 7.73 7.39
C VAL A 80 -0.73 8.11 6.04
N TYR A 81 -1.20 9.19 5.42
CA TYR A 81 -0.65 9.67 4.16
C TYR A 81 0.84 10.03 4.27
N LYS A 82 1.27 10.74 5.32
CA LYS A 82 2.69 11.01 5.58
C LYS A 82 3.49 9.72 5.72
N MET A 83 2.93 8.70 6.37
CA MET A 83 3.58 7.40 6.48
C MET A 83 3.74 6.73 5.11
N PHE A 84 2.70 6.77 4.25
CA PHE A 84 2.81 6.30 2.87
C PHE A 84 3.93 6.98 2.09
N ARG A 85 4.02 8.31 2.19
CA ARG A 85 5.11 9.06 1.53
C ARG A 85 6.48 8.72 2.09
N ARG A 86 6.59 8.41 3.39
CA ARG A 86 7.84 7.97 4.02
C ARG A 86 8.27 6.59 3.51
N LEU A 87 7.33 5.66 3.32
CA LEU A 87 7.58 4.36 2.69
C LEU A 87 8.07 4.52 1.24
N ASN A 88 7.38 5.35 0.44
CA ASN A 88 7.80 5.66 -0.93
C ASN A 88 9.23 6.24 -0.99
N SER A 89 9.60 7.10 -0.03
CA SER A 89 10.95 7.70 0.02
C SER A 89 12.08 6.70 0.24
N VAL A 90 11.77 5.51 0.77
CA VAL A 90 12.73 4.41 0.96
C VAL A 90 12.56 3.31 -0.10
N GLY A 91 11.77 3.55 -1.14
CA GLY A 91 11.60 2.66 -2.29
C GLY A 91 10.47 1.63 -2.17
N ILE A 92 9.66 1.70 -1.12
CA ILE A 92 8.51 0.79 -0.94
C ILE A 92 7.30 1.35 -1.66
N SER A 93 6.70 0.57 -2.56
CA SER A 93 5.44 0.91 -3.23
C SER A 93 4.23 0.42 -2.45
N LEU A 94 3.13 1.15 -2.57
CA LEU A 94 1.84 0.82 -1.99
C LEU A 94 0.84 0.54 -3.10
N PHE A 95 0.30 -0.66 -3.11
CA PHE A 95 -0.77 -1.08 -3.99
C PHE A 95 -2.08 -1.08 -3.22
N MET A 96 -3.05 -0.29 -3.65
CA MET A 96 -4.35 -0.18 -3.01
C MET A 96 -5.40 -0.82 -3.90
N LEU A 97 -5.81 -2.01 -3.52
CA LEU A 97 -6.84 -2.73 -4.24
C LEU A 97 -8.20 -2.28 -3.73
N THR A 98 -8.95 -1.61 -4.59
CA THR A 98 -10.24 -0.99 -4.25
C THR A 98 -11.34 -1.37 -5.25
N LEU A 99 -12.58 -1.37 -4.79
CA LEU A 99 -13.77 -1.45 -5.66
C LEU A 99 -14.25 -0.06 -6.11
N GLN A 100 -13.71 1.01 -5.51
CA GLN A 100 -14.12 2.38 -5.81
C GLN A 100 -13.62 2.82 -7.20
N GLU A 101 -14.53 3.44 -7.96
CA GLU A 101 -14.20 3.96 -9.30
C GLU A 101 -13.45 5.29 -9.26
N LYS A 102 -13.72 6.12 -8.24
CA LYS A 102 -13.11 7.45 -8.14
C LYS A 102 -11.67 7.35 -7.65
N PRO A 103 -10.73 8.06 -8.29
CA PRO A 103 -9.37 8.22 -7.78
C PRO A 103 -9.37 8.87 -6.39
N VAL A 104 -8.56 8.34 -5.48
CA VAL A 104 -8.27 8.97 -4.20
C VAL A 104 -7.21 10.06 -4.38
N TRP A 105 -7.33 11.15 -3.62
CA TRP A 105 -6.48 12.35 -3.78
C TRP A 105 -4.98 12.12 -3.55
N TYR A 106 -4.62 11.01 -2.89
CA TYR A 106 -3.25 10.65 -2.52
C TYR A 106 -2.66 9.53 -3.40
N ALA A 107 -3.38 9.03 -4.40
CA ALA A 107 -2.83 8.08 -5.35
C ALA A 107 -1.94 8.80 -6.38
N ASP A 108 -0.77 8.24 -6.64
CA ASP A 108 0.11 8.74 -7.70
C ASP A 108 -0.35 8.25 -9.07
N LEU A 109 -0.89 7.02 -9.14
CA LEU A 109 -1.36 6.37 -10.37
C LEU A 109 -2.62 5.56 -10.12
N VAL A 110 -3.48 5.49 -11.15
CA VAL A 110 -4.73 4.72 -11.13
C VAL A 110 -4.70 3.71 -12.27
N ALA A 111 -4.97 2.44 -11.94
CA ALA A 111 -5.03 1.34 -12.88
C ALA A 111 -6.27 0.45 -12.63
N SER A 112 -6.56 -0.46 -13.56
CA SER A 112 -7.61 -1.47 -13.43
C SER A 112 -7.10 -2.82 -13.88
N ILE A 113 -7.45 -3.87 -13.15
CA ILE A 113 -7.05 -5.26 -13.40
C ILE A 113 -8.20 -6.25 -13.15
#